data_AF-A0A0U1QLM2-F1
#
_entry.id   AF-A0A0U1QLM2-F1
#
_cell.length_a   1.000
_cell.length_b   1.000
_cell.length_c   1.000
_cell.angle_alpha   90.00
_cell.angle_beta   90.00
_cell.angle_gamma   90.00
#
_symmetry.space_group_name_H-M   'P 1'
#
loop_
_entity.id
_entity.type
_entity.pdbx_description
1 polymer ?
#
loop_
_entity_poly.entity_id
_entity_poly.type
_entity_poly.pdbx_seq_one_letter_code
_entity_poly.pdbx_strand_id
1 'polypeptide(L)'
;MKESRFLKITDLMRPVFEKLGVNYAVMRHVLAVKLLMDARRMPIVLASGRQKKKKDSNLFLKSLWVYALVGLFVVPFIFLSSDYLFKTSLIFAIILFMVMTAMIADFSSVLLDTRDQAILWTKPIDARTLHAAKTVHLCIYLILLTGALGLPAAIAGLMRFGLGFFLLFLLNLIFIDLISLSCTTFVYLLVLKFFDGERLKDIINYVQIFLSLAVAVGYQFVIRAFDVTATHITLTPAWWQLFVPPLWLASTIEWVIGGQRTAFLSLLALLGLLMPFILFSIYQRFSNAFEQAVIKLTVQAGKSRTQSGKLNHLLGKLLCRNLEERTFFRFSSLMMKQDRTFKLKVYPSLGMALVFPFIFLINNFHGSSWHQIGQGSGFFYAYFSLLVIPTALMMLRCSSTFKGAWIYGAAPIKQRHSIFSGALKATITQLYLPAYFLLSVVFLLLFRWTIIPDLIAILLTASIFTIICSHYCLGESFPFSEPFDAQPSTGNFTVLFLFLIAGLFAAAHAIVRAVLPGYSVFIYIACLLVAHVIVWKTGLRGKD
;
A
#
# COMPACT_ATOMS: atom_id res chain seq x y z
N MET A 1 26.49 -5.20 -27.29
CA MET A 1 25.77 -4.66 -26.11
C MET A 1 26.73 -4.72 -24.93
N LYS A 2 26.91 -3.65 -24.13
CA LYS A 2 27.73 -3.77 -22.89
C LYS A 2 27.09 -4.85 -22.03
N GLU A 3 27.82 -5.93 -21.76
CA GLU A 3 27.31 -7.04 -20.97
C GLU A 3 26.98 -6.55 -19.56
N SER A 4 25.73 -6.71 -19.14
CA SER A 4 25.36 -6.44 -17.76
C SER A 4 26.03 -7.51 -16.87
N ARG A 5 26.57 -7.09 -15.72
CA ARG A 5 27.19 -8.04 -14.75
C ARG A 5 26.20 -9.13 -14.32
N PHE A 6 24.90 -8.84 -14.36
CA PHE A 6 23.83 -9.78 -14.07
C PHE A 6 23.78 -10.96 -15.04
N LEU A 7 24.04 -10.75 -16.33
CA LEU A 7 24.05 -11.84 -17.32
C LEU A 7 25.19 -12.84 -17.06
N LYS A 8 26.34 -12.38 -16.56
CA LYS A 8 27.46 -13.25 -16.19
C LYS A 8 27.15 -14.12 -14.98
N ILE A 9 26.39 -13.59 -14.01
CA ILE A 9 25.93 -14.36 -12.85
C ILE A 9 24.93 -15.43 -13.28
N THR A 10 24.02 -15.11 -14.21
CA THR A 10 23.07 -16.12 -14.74
C THR A 10 23.78 -17.17 -15.58
N ASP A 11 24.89 -16.83 -16.25
CA ASP A 11 25.70 -17.77 -17.03
C ASP A 11 26.29 -18.88 -16.14
N LEU A 12 26.57 -18.61 -14.86
CA LEU A 12 27.01 -19.62 -13.89
C LEU A 12 25.93 -20.66 -13.55
N MET A 13 24.64 -20.26 -13.65
CA MET A 13 23.49 -21.12 -13.35
C MET A 13 22.96 -21.86 -14.58
N ARG A 14 23.62 -21.74 -15.75
CA ARG A 14 23.28 -22.44 -16.99
C ARG A 14 22.92 -23.93 -16.83
N PRO A 15 23.70 -24.77 -16.12
CA PRO A 15 23.39 -26.21 -16.01
C PRO A 15 22.09 -26.49 -15.26
N VAL A 16 21.64 -25.58 -14.39
CA VAL A 16 20.36 -25.70 -13.68
C VAL A 16 19.20 -25.50 -14.65
N PHE A 17 19.30 -24.48 -15.53
CA PHE A 17 18.27 -24.19 -16.52
C PHE A 17 18.16 -25.27 -17.60
N GLU A 18 19.28 -25.81 -18.07
CA GLU A 18 19.28 -26.89 -19.05
C GLU A 18 18.64 -28.17 -18.48
N LYS A 19 18.87 -28.49 -17.19
CA LYS A 19 18.19 -29.60 -16.49
C LYS A 19 16.68 -29.39 -16.33
N LEU A 20 16.22 -28.14 -16.29
CA LEU A 20 14.80 -27.80 -16.24
C LEU A 20 14.13 -27.77 -17.63
N GLY A 21 14.87 -28.13 -18.69
CA GLY A 21 14.37 -28.13 -20.08
C GLY A 21 14.21 -26.74 -20.67
N VAL A 22 14.90 -25.73 -20.13
CA VAL A 22 14.85 -24.34 -20.60
C VAL A 22 15.95 -24.09 -21.64
N ASN A 23 15.60 -23.45 -22.76
CA ASN A 23 16.60 -23.02 -23.74
C ASN A 23 17.35 -21.77 -23.21
N TYR A 24 18.53 -21.99 -22.62
CA TYR A 24 19.32 -20.94 -21.96
C TYR A 24 19.71 -19.79 -22.91
N ALA A 25 20.08 -20.09 -24.15
CA ALA A 25 20.49 -19.05 -25.11
C ALA A 25 19.35 -18.07 -25.41
N VAL A 26 18.15 -18.60 -25.65
CA VAL A 26 16.95 -17.78 -25.88
C VAL A 26 16.57 -17.02 -24.61
N MET A 27 16.59 -17.68 -23.45
CA MET A 27 16.31 -17.05 -22.15
C MET A 27 17.25 -15.86 -21.89
N ARG A 28 18.55 -16.01 -22.15
CA ARG A 28 19.57 -14.97 -21.97
C ARG A 28 19.30 -13.73 -22.82
N HIS A 29 18.88 -13.91 -24.07
CA HIS A 29 18.52 -12.79 -24.94
C HIS A 29 17.27 -12.05 -24.46
N VAL A 30 16.22 -12.78 -24.07
CA VAL A 30 15.00 -12.18 -23.50
C VAL A 30 15.32 -11.41 -22.22
N LEU A 31 16.14 -11.99 -21.34
CA LEU A 31 16.59 -11.36 -20.11
C LEU A 31 17.40 -10.08 -20.37
N ALA A 32 18.32 -10.10 -21.34
CA ALA A 32 19.14 -8.94 -21.69
C ALA A 32 18.28 -7.76 -22.18
N VAL A 33 17.24 -8.04 -22.98
CA VAL A 33 16.29 -7.01 -23.45
C VAL A 33 15.46 -6.47 -22.29
N LYS A 34 14.95 -7.33 -21.40
CA LYS A 34 14.17 -6.90 -20.23
C LYS A 34 14.97 -6.02 -19.28
N LEU A 35 16.20 -6.41 -18.94
CA LEU A 35 17.09 -5.59 -18.10
C LEU A 35 17.41 -4.22 -18.73
N LEU A 36 17.50 -4.16 -20.07
CA LEU A 36 17.71 -2.91 -20.80
C LEU A 36 16.45 -2.02 -20.75
N MET A 37 15.27 -2.61 -20.91
CA MET A 37 14.00 -1.89 -20.76
C MET A 37 13.84 -1.32 -19.35
N ASP A 38 14.20 -2.09 -18.32
CA ASP A 38 14.14 -1.66 -16.92
C ASP A 38 15.13 -0.54 -16.59
N ALA A 39 16.35 -0.59 -17.15
CA ALA A 39 17.31 0.51 -17.02
C ALA A 39 16.77 1.85 -17.55
N ARG A 40 15.84 1.79 -18.52
CA ARG A 40 15.18 2.94 -19.14
C ARG A 40 13.82 3.28 -18.53
N ARG A 41 13.27 2.39 -17.69
CA ARG A 41 11.98 2.57 -17.03
C ARG A 41 12.16 3.42 -15.79
N MET A 42 11.25 4.37 -15.55
CA MET A 42 11.22 5.14 -14.31
C MET A 42 10.60 4.29 -13.20
N PRO A 43 11.31 4.03 -12.08
CA PRO A 43 10.75 3.34 -10.92
C PRO A 43 9.66 4.19 -10.26
N ILE A 44 8.63 3.54 -9.70
CA ILE A 44 7.46 4.22 -9.11
C ILE A 44 7.87 5.16 -7.94
N VAL A 45 8.90 4.79 -7.16
CA VAL A 45 9.41 5.65 -6.06
C VAL A 45 10.07 6.93 -6.57
N LEU A 46 10.59 6.93 -7.80
CA LEU A 46 11.13 8.12 -8.48
C LEU A 46 10.11 8.82 -9.39
N ALA A 47 8.92 8.25 -9.58
CA ALA A 47 7.86 8.84 -10.42
C ALA A 47 7.29 10.16 -9.84
N SER A 48 7.57 10.45 -8.57
CA SER A 48 7.26 11.71 -7.89
C SER A 48 8.36 12.78 -8.01
N GLY A 49 9.47 12.47 -8.68
CA GLY A 49 10.61 13.36 -8.84
C GLY A 49 10.64 13.99 -10.22
N ARG A 50 10.48 15.32 -10.29
CA ARG A 50 10.64 16.13 -11.51
C ARG A 50 12.12 16.17 -11.95
N GLN A 51 12.67 15.06 -12.42
CA GLN A 51 13.96 15.10 -13.11
C GLN A 51 13.73 15.38 -14.60
N LYS A 52 14.18 16.56 -15.03
CA LYS A 52 14.41 16.89 -16.44
C LYS A 52 15.09 15.68 -17.11
N LYS A 53 14.57 15.28 -18.28
CA LYS A 53 15.13 14.29 -19.20
C LYS A 53 16.65 14.48 -19.38
N LYS A 54 17.48 13.97 -18.47
CA LYS A 54 18.89 13.70 -18.74
C LYS A 54 18.96 12.27 -19.25
N LYS A 55 19.21 12.17 -20.56
CA LYS A 55 19.56 10.92 -21.27
C LYS A 55 20.70 10.23 -20.50
N ASP A 56 20.61 8.91 -20.37
CA ASP A 56 21.70 7.98 -20.02
C ASP A 56 22.12 7.80 -18.55
N SER A 57 21.21 7.91 -17.59
CA SER A 57 21.44 7.43 -16.22
C SER A 57 20.55 6.23 -15.92
N ASN A 58 21.10 5.15 -15.34
CA ASN A 58 20.31 4.01 -14.83
C ASN A 58 19.36 4.49 -13.72
N LEU A 59 18.10 4.78 -14.08
CA LEU A 59 17.07 5.30 -13.19
C LEU A 59 16.70 4.29 -12.10
N PHE A 60 16.71 3.01 -12.45
CA PHE A 60 16.53 1.89 -11.51
C PHE A 60 17.57 1.90 -10.38
N LEU A 61 18.87 2.00 -10.72
CA LEU A 61 19.94 2.01 -9.73
C LEU A 61 19.87 3.23 -8.80
N LYS A 62 19.41 4.38 -9.31
CA LYS A 62 19.14 5.56 -8.48
C LYS A 62 18.00 5.36 -7.49
N SER A 63 16.93 4.65 -7.88
CA SER A 63 15.81 4.38 -6.96
C SER A 63 16.22 3.47 -5.80
N LEU A 64 17.18 2.58 -6.06
CA LEU A 64 17.70 1.67 -5.06
C LEU A 64 18.34 2.39 -3.87
N TRP A 65 18.89 3.59 -4.10
CA TRP A 65 19.48 4.42 -3.05
C TRP A 65 18.45 4.89 -2.02
N VAL A 66 17.21 5.16 -2.46
CA VAL A 66 16.10 5.50 -1.56
C VAL A 66 15.74 4.30 -0.68
N TYR A 67 15.69 3.09 -1.25
CA TYR A 67 15.46 1.87 -0.47
C TYR A 67 16.61 1.58 0.49
N ALA A 68 17.87 1.85 0.11
CA ALA A 68 19.01 1.73 1.00
C ALA A 68 18.92 2.70 2.20
N LEU A 69 18.46 3.93 1.97
CA LEU A 69 18.19 4.89 3.05
C LEU A 69 17.11 4.36 3.99
N VAL A 70 16.04 3.75 3.46
CA VAL A 70 15.01 3.11 4.30
C VAL A 70 15.60 1.92 5.07
N GLY A 71 16.48 1.12 4.45
CA GLY A 71 17.20 0.04 5.11
C GLY A 71 18.05 0.49 6.29
N LEU A 72 18.57 1.72 6.26
CA LEU A 72 19.30 2.31 7.39
C LEU A 72 18.43 2.47 8.63
N PHE A 73 17.13 2.78 8.49
CA PHE A 73 16.20 2.87 9.62
C PHE A 73 15.94 1.53 10.32
N VAL A 74 16.32 0.42 9.70
CA VAL A 74 16.18 -0.93 10.28
C VAL A 74 17.37 -1.28 11.17
N VAL A 75 18.53 -0.63 10.97
CA VAL A 75 19.77 -0.89 11.71
C VAL A 75 19.64 -0.74 13.23
N PRO A 76 18.96 0.29 13.79
CA PRO A 76 18.82 0.43 15.24
C PRO A 76 18.22 -0.80 15.95
N PHE A 77 17.36 -1.58 15.27
CA PHE A 77 16.75 -2.78 15.86
C PHE A 77 17.75 -3.91 16.13
N ILE A 78 18.86 -3.97 15.38
CA ILE A 78 19.98 -4.89 15.68
C ILE A 78 20.59 -4.56 17.05
N PHE A 79 20.53 -3.30 17.47
CA PHE A 79 21.19 -2.84 18.68
C PHE A 79 20.39 -3.07 19.97
N LEU A 80 19.10 -3.40 19.86
CA LEU A 80 18.22 -3.63 20.99
C LEU A 80 18.78 -4.71 21.94
N SER A 81 18.60 -4.55 23.25
CA SER A 81 19.03 -5.52 24.28
C SER A 81 17.94 -6.58 24.52
N SER A 82 17.66 -7.40 23.51
CA SER A 82 16.68 -8.49 23.56
C SER A 82 17.22 -9.79 22.95
N ASP A 83 16.40 -10.84 22.89
CA ASP A 83 16.71 -12.09 22.19
C ASP A 83 16.85 -11.89 20.68
N TYR A 84 17.54 -12.83 19.98
CA TYR A 84 17.73 -12.74 18.53
C TYR A 84 16.40 -12.86 17.80
N LEU A 85 15.51 -13.72 18.28
CA LEU A 85 14.16 -13.93 17.75
C LEU A 85 13.39 -12.61 17.61
N PHE A 86 13.33 -11.79 18.66
CA PHE A 86 12.56 -10.55 18.64
C PHE A 86 13.12 -9.53 17.62
N LYS A 87 14.45 -9.30 17.64
CA LYS A 87 15.07 -8.31 16.74
C LYS A 87 14.95 -8.72 15.29
N THR A 88 15.30 -9.98 15.00
CA THR A 88 15.32 -10.48 13.62
C THR A 88 13.92 -10.65 13.06
N SER A 89 12.92 -11.03 13.87
CA SER A 89 11.53 -11.09 13.41
C SER A 89 10.98 -9.72 13.03
N LEU A 90 11.27 -8.69 13.83
CA LEU A 90 10.83 -7.32 13.51
C LEU A 90 11.53 -6.79 12.25
N ILE A 91 12.83 -7.02 12.11
CA ILE A 91 13.60 -6.67 10.91
C ILE A 91 13.05 -7.38 9.66
N PHE A 92 12.89 -8.70 9.72
CA PHE A 92 12.33 -9.48 8.61
C PHE A 92 10.88 -9.12 8.31
N ALA A 93 10.09 -8.71 9.29
CA ALA A 93 8.73 -8.23 9.08
C ALA A 93 8.71 -6.92 8.28
N ILE A 94 9.58 -5.96 8.61
CA ILE A 94 9.72 -4.71 7.85
C ILE A 94 10.19 -5.00 6.43
N ILE A 95 11.21 -5.83 6.26
CA ILE A 95 11.74 -6.18 4.94
C ILE A 95 10.67 -6.90 4.10
N LEU A 96 10.03 -7.93 4.65
CA LEU A 96 8.97 -8.68 3.97
C LEU A 96 7.80 -7.76 3.59
N PHE A 97 7.38 -6.85 4.49
CA PHE A 97 6.34 -5.85 4.21
C PHE A 97 6.69 -4.98 3.00
N MET A 98 7.91 -4.43 2.97
CA MET A 98 8.37 -3.55 1.89
C MET A 98 8.50 -4.31 0.56
N VAL A 99 9.05 -5.52 0.60
CA VAL A 99 9.26 -6.38 -0.58
C VAL A 99 7.93 -6.83 -1.17
N MET A 100 6.99 -7.29 -0.32
CA MET A 100 5.64 -7.65 -0.76
C MET A 100 4.92 -6.44 -1.36
N THR A 101 5.00 -5.27 -0.73
CA THR A 101 4.38 -4.04 -1.25
C THR A 101 4.95 -3.64 -2.60
N ALA A 102 6.28 -3.69 -2.77
CA ALA A 102 6.94 -3.44 -4.05
C ALA A 102 6.52 -4.47 -5.11
N MET A 103 6.47 -5.76 -4.73
CA MET A 103 6.04 -6.83 -5.63
C MET A 103 4.63 -6.61 -6.15
N ILE A 104 3.69 -6.33 -5.26
CA ILE A 104 2.28 -6.08 -5.62
C ILE A 104 2.16 -4.89 -6.57
N ALA A 105 2.93 -3.82 -6.32
CA ALA A 105 2.93 -2.62 -7.15
C ALA A 105 3.45 -2.89 -8.56
N ASP A 106 4.55 -3.64 -8.68
CA ASP A 106 5.19 -3.90 -9.96
C ASP A 106 4.59 -5.09 -10.71
N PHE A 107 3.86 -5.97 -10.01
CA PHE A 107 3.30 -7.22 -10.52
C PHE A 107 2.52 -7.05 -11.82
N SER A 108 1.55 -6.12 -11.83
CA SER A 108 0.68 -5.88 -12.99
C SER A 108 1.45 -5.43 -14.22
N SER A 109 2.64 -4.88 -14.04
CA SER A 109 3.40 -4.19 -15.07
C SER A 109 4.68 -4.90 -15.49
N VAL A 110 5.05 -5.97 -14.79
CA VAL A 110 6.22 -6.80 -15.07
C VAL A 110 5.79 -8.24 -15.34
N LEU A 111 4.91 -8.81 -14.51
CA LEU A 111 4.50 -10.20 -14.63
C LEU A 111 3.29 -10.38 -15.54
N LEU A 112 2.33 -9.45 -15.48
CA LEU A 112 1.12 -9.46 -16.32
C LEU A 112 1.23 -8.59 -17.59
N ASP A 113 2.43 -8.06 -17.91
CA ASP A 113 2.58 -7.27 -19.12
C ASP A 113 2.51 -8.17 -20.37
N THR A 114 1.44 -8.00 -21.14
CA THR A 114 1.19 -8.74 -22.39
C THR A 114 1.79 -8.05 -23.61
N ARG A 115 2.41 -6.87 -23.47
CA ARG A 115 3.01 -6.13 -24.61
C ARG A 115 4.06 -6.97 -25.34
N ASP A 116 4.88 -7.69 -24.59
CA ASP A 116 5.94 -8.53 -25.14
C ASP A 116 5.37 -9.80 -25.79
N GLN A 117 4.20 -10.28 -25.35
CA GLN A 117 3.60 -11.53 -25.87
C GLN A 117 3.20 -11.40 -27.33
N ALA A 118 2.67 -10.26 -27.77
CA ALA A 118 2.31 -10.02 -29.17
C ALA A 118 3.51 -10.16 -30.12
N ILE A 119 4.74 -9.92 -29.63
CA ILE A 119 5.98 -9.99 -30.41
C ILE A 119 6.67 -11.36 -30.22
N LEU A 120 6.73 -11.86 -28.98
CA LEU A 120 7.47 -13.08 -28.65
C LEU A 120 6.74 -14.37 -29.05
N TRP A 121 5.41 -14.36 -29.12
CA TRP A 121 4.64 -15.54 -29.51
C TRP A 121 4.60 -15.83 -31.01
N THR A 122 4.98 -14.86 -31.85
CA THR A 122 5.18 -15.13 -33.29
C THR A 122 6.49 -15.88 -33.53
N LYS A 123 7.32 -16.07 -32.51
CA LYS A 123 8.57 -16.82 -32.56
C LYS A 123 8.39 -18.21 -31.93
N PRO A 124 9.14 -19.23 -32.37
CA PRO A 124 9.09 -20.58 -31.80
C PRO A 124 9.84 -20.64 -30.47
N ILE A 125 9.31 -19.98 -29.43
CA ILE A 125 9.86 -19.94 -28.08
C ILE A 125 8.91 -20.69 -27.16
N ASP A 126 9.41 -21.71 -26.46
CA ASP A 126 8.61 -22.46 -25.51
C ASP A 126 8.18 -21.60 -24.30
N ALA A 127 6.95 -21.81 -23.83
CA ALA A 127 6.37 -21.06 -22.71
C ALA A 127 7.20 -21.17 -21.43
N ARG A 128 7.83 -22.33 -21.20
CA ARG A 128 8.72 -22.57 -20.05
C ARG A 128 9.95 -21.67 -20.09
N THR A 129 10.52 -21.45 -21.29
CA THR A 129 11.69 -20.59 -21.48
C THR A 129 11.34 -19.12 -21.26
N LEU A 130 10.16 -18.69 -21.71
CA LEU A 130 9.68 -17.33 -21.48
C LEU A 130 9.40 -17.07 -20.00
N HIS A 131 8.74 -18.02 -19.33
CA HIS A 131 8.47 -17.94 -17.90
C HIS A 131 9.78 -17.89 -17.10
N ALA A 132 10.75 -18.77 -17.39
CA ALA A 132 12.06 -18.76 -16.74
C ALA A 132 12.78 -17.41 -16.91
N ALA A 133 12.74 -16.80 -18.09
CA ALA A 133 13.31 -15.46 -18.31
C ALA A 133 12.63 -14.40 -17.44
N LYS A 134 11.30 -14.42 -17.31
CA LYS A 134 10.55 -13.51 -16.43
C LYS A 134 10.87 -13.76 -14.95
N THR A 135 10.92 -15.02 -14.51
CA THR A 135 11.27 -15.39 -13.13
C THR A 135 12.67 -14.90 -12.76
N VAL A 136 13.68 -15.16 -13.61
CA VAL A 136 15.07 -14.74 -13.35
C VAL A 136 15.19 -13.22 -13.32
N HIS A 137 14.53 -12.54 -14.27
CA HIS A 137 14.46 -11.07 -14.27
C HIS A 137 13.89 -10.54 -12.95
N LEU A 138 12.81 -11.14 -12.46
CA LEU A 138 12.15 -10.75 -11.22
C LEU A 138 12.99 -11.07 -9.98
N CYS A 139 13.68 -12.21 -9.95
CA CYS A 139 14.61 -12.58 -8.88
C CYS A 139 15.79 -11.58 -8.80
N ILE A 140 16.35 -11.16 -9.94
CA ILE A 140 17.43 -10.15 -9.95
C ILE A 140 16.93 -8.84 -9.35
N TYR A 141 15.73 -8.40 -9.76
CA TYR A 141 15.10 -7.19 -9.21
C TYR A 141 14.88 -7.30 -7.70
N LEU A 142 14.32 -8.43 -7.24
CA LEU A 142 14.06 -8.72 -5.84
C LEU A 142 15.32 -8.69 -4.99
N ILE A 143 16.33 -9.48 -5.37
CA ILE A 143 17.59 -9.58 -4.65
C ILE A 143 18.26 -8.21 -4.52
N LEU A 144 18.15 -7.37 -5.55
CA LEU A 144 18.69 -6.02 -5.48
C LEU A 144 17.91 -5.14 -4.49
N LEU A 145 16.58 -5.23 -4.50
CA LEU A 145 15.69 -4.50 -3.59
C LEU A 145 15.82 -4.97 -2.13
N THR A 146 15.80 -6.28 -1.88
CA THR A 146 16.02 -6.86 -0.54
C THR A 146 17.43 -6.62 -0.06
N GLY A 147 18.41 -6.73 -0.95
CA GLY A 147 19.80 -6.37 -0.65
C GLY A 147 19.90 -4.92 -0.18
N ALA A 148 19.27 -3.97 -0.88
CA ALA A 148 19.29 -2.56 -0.48
C ALA A 148 18.65 -2.33 0.90
N LEU A 149 17.53 -3.00 1.19
CA LEU A 149 16.84 -2.86 2.48
C LEU A 149 17.55 -3.58 3.63
N GLY A 150 18.09 -4.77 3.38
CA GLY A 150 18.58 -5.70 4.40
C GLY A 150 20.09 -5.69 4.62
N LEU A 151 20.91 -5.36 3.61
CA LEU A 151 22.37 -5.36 3.75
C LEU A 151 22.88 -4.42 4.87
N PRO A 152 22.35 -3.19 5.06
CA PRO A 152 22.79 -2.35 6.17
C PRO A 152 22.63 -3.04 7.54
N ALA A 153 21.49 -3.69 7.77
CA ALA A 153 21.22 -4.46 8.99
C ALA A 153 22.09 -5.72 9.08
N ALA A 154 22.33 -6.40 7.96
CA ALA A 154 23.22 -7.57 7.90
C ALA A 154 24.66 -7.20 8.28
N ILE A 155 25.18 -6.09 7.76
CA ILE A 155 26.53 -5.58 8.05
C ILE A 155 26.63 -5.16 9.53
N ALA A 156 25.63 -4.46 10.07
CA ALA A 156 25.59 -4.15 11.49
C ALA A 156 25.57 -5.42 12.36
N GLY A 157 24.82 -6.45 11.93
CA GLY A 157 24.80 -7.76 12.56
C GLY A 157 26.14 -8.50 12.48
N LEU A 158 26.87 -8.40 11.37
CA LEU A 158 28.23 -8.95 11.21
C LEU A 158 29.19 -8.38 12.25
N MET A 159 29.16 -7.05 12.44
CA MET A 159 30.02 -6.36 13.40
C MET A 159 29.72 -6.74 14.86
N ARG A 160 28.47 -7.10 15.17
CA ARG A 160 28.02 -7.39 16.54
C ARG A 160 28.02 -8.87 16.91
N PHE A 161 27.60 -9.73 15.98
CA PHE A 161 27.31 -11.15 16.24
C PHE A 161 28.20 -12.11 15.44
N GLY A 162 29.03 -11.59 14.53
CA GLY A 162 30.01 -12.36 13.76
C GLY A 162 29.48 -12.95 12.44
N LEU A 163 30.34 -13.73 11.78
CA LEU A 163 30.12 -14.21 10.41
C LEU A 163 28.94 -15.17 10.26
N GLY A 164 28.69 -16.02 11.26
CA GLY A 164 27.57 -16.98 11.23
C GLY A 164 26.21 -16.29 11.13
N PHE A 165 26.00 -15.22 11.91
CA PHE A 165 24.79 -14.40 11.84
C PHE A 165 24.61 -13.79 10.45
N PHE A 166 25.69 -13.21 9.90
CA PHE A 166 25.66 -12.58 8.58
C PHE A 166 25.24 -13.54 7.47
N LEU A 167 25.82 -14.75 7.43
CA LEU A 167 25.49 -15.74 6.39
C LEU A 167 24.06 -16.24 6.52
N LEU A 168 23.58 -16.53 7.74
CA LEU A 168 22.19 -16.92 7.97
C LEU A 168 21.22 -15.79 7.64
N PHE A 169 21.59 -14.54 7.94
CA PHE A 169 20.76 -13.39 7.61
C PHE A 169 20.60 -13.24 6.09
N LEU A 170 21.71 -13.33 5.33
CA LEU A 170 21.66 -13.31 3.86
C LEU A 170 20.83 -14.45 3.28
N LEU A 171 20.95 -15.66 3.84
CA LEU A 171 20.12 -16.80 3.44
C LEU A 171 18.63 -16.51 3.67
N ASN A 172 18.27 -15.94 4.81
CA ASN A 172 16.89 -15.57 5.12
C ASN A 172 16.36 -14.45 4.19
N LEU A 173 17.20 -13.53 3.71
CA LEU A 173 16.79 -12.56 2.68
C LEU A 173 16.38 -13.26 1.37
N ILE A 174 17.12 -14.30 0.96
CA ILE A 174 16.75 -15.10 -0.22
C ILE A 174 15.41 -15.82 0.03
N PHE A 175 15.18 -16.33 1.24
CA PHE A 175 13.90 -16.96 1.59
C PHE A 175 12.73 -15.97 1.58
N ILE A 176 12.94 -14.72 2.00
CA ILE A 176 11.94 -13.65 1.86
C ILE A 176 11.55 -13.47 0.39
N ASP A 177 12.53 -13.43 -0.51
CA ASP A 177 12.29 -13.27 -1.95
C ASP A 177 11.48 -14.43 -2.53
N LEU A 178 11.82 -15.68 -2.16
CA LEU A 178 11.08 -16.87 -2.60
C LEU A 178 9.64 -16.89 -2.07
N ILE A 179 9.43 -16.58 -0.78
CA ILE A 179 8.10 -16.51 -0.17
C ILE A 179 7.29 -15.42 -0.87
N SER A 180 7.85 -14.23 -1.04
CA SER A 180 7.18 -13.07 -1.63
C SER A 180 6.73 -13.33 -3.07
N LEU A 181 7.65 -13.85 -3.88
CA LEU A 181 7.39 -14.22 -5.28
C LEU A 181 6.29 -15.27 -5.40
N SER A 182 6.38 -16.33 -4.62
CA SER A 182 5.47 -17.47 -4.70
C SER A 182 4.08 -17.10 -4.20
N CYS A 183 3.98 -16.41 -3.06
CA CYS A 183 2.72 -15.97 -2.48
C CYS A 183 1.98 -15.01 -3.42
N THR A 184 2.67 -13.98 -3.91
CA THR A 184 2.07 -13.00 -4.82
C THR A 184 1.58 -13.68 -6.10
N THR A 185 2.41 -14.51 -6.74
CA THR A 185 2.00 -15.21 -7.96
C THR A 185 0.80 -16.12 -7.72
N PHE A 186 0.76 -16.85 -6.61
CA PHE A 186 -0.36 -17.75 -6.30
C PHE A 186 -1.68 -16.99 -6.18
N VAL A 187 -1.70 -15.87 -5.45
CA VAL A 187 -2.87 -15.01 -5.31
C VAL A 187 -3.36 -14.54 -6.69
N TYR A 188 -2.45 -14.07 -7.55
CA TYR A 188 -2.84 -13.61 -8.88
C TYR A 188 -3.24 -14.73 -9.84
N LEU A 189 -2.64 -15.93 -9.72
CA LEU A 189 -3.07 -17.09 -10.50
C LEU A 189 -4.51 -17.45 -10.17
N LEU A 190 -4.89 -17.46 -8.89
CA LEU A 190 -6.29 -17.68 -8.49
C LEU A 190 -7.22 -16.66 -9.15
N VAL A 191 -6.83 -15.38 -9.15
CA VAL A 191 -7.61 -14.32 -9.78
C VAL A 191 -7.76 -14.54 -11.30
N LEU A 192 -6.68 -14.86 -12.00
CA LEU A 192 -6.71 -15.14 -13.44
C LEU A 192 -7.53 -16.42 -13.77
N LYS A 193 -7.62 -17.37 -12.84
CA LYS A 193 -8.42 -18.58 -13.01
C LYS A 193 -9.92 -18.28 -12.99
N PHE A 194 -10.37 -17.41 -12.09
CA PHE A 194 -11.79 -17.14 -11.87
C PHE A 194 -12.36 -15.96 -12.68
N PHE A 195 -11.52 -15.09 -13.25
CA PHE A 195 -11.97 -13.87 -13.92
C PHE A 195 -11.34 -13.68 -15.31
N ASP A 196 -12.12 -13.14 -16.25
CA ASP A 196 -11.71 -12.93 -17.65
C ASP A 196 -11.97 -11.48 -18.12
N GLY A 197 -11.22 -11.02 -19.14
CA GLY A 197 -11.50 -9.78 -19.89
C GLY A 197 -11.29 -8.45 -19.13
N GLU A 198 -12.19 -7.48 -19.32
CA GLU A 198 -12.12 -6.14 -18.68
C GLU A 198 -12.28 -6.22 -17.15
N ARG A 199 -13.13 -7.13 -16.66
CA ARG A 199 -13.32 -7.38 -15.22
C ARG A 199 -12.03 -7.84 -14.55
N LEU A 200 -11.20 -8.61 -15.24
CA LEU A 200 -9.93 -9.10 -14.70
C LEU A 200 -8.98 -7.94 -14.40
N LYS A 201 -8.91 -6.94 -15.28
CA LYS A 201 -8.09 -5.72 -15.06
C LYS A 201 -8.57 -4.90 -13.87
N ASP A 202 -9.88 -4.82 -13.64
CA ASP A 202 -10.43 -4.17 -12.46
C ASP A 202 -10.17 -4.98 -11.17
N ILE A 203 -10.31 -6.30 -11.24
CA ILE A 203 -10.13 -7.22 -10.10
C ILE A 203 -8.66 -7.29 -9.67
N ILE A 204 -7.71 -7.26 -10.60
CA ILE A 204 -6.28 -7.15 -10.28
C ILE A 204 -6.01 -5.95 -9.36
N ASN A 205 -6.67 -4.81 -9.60
CA ASN A 205 -6.51 -3.63 -8.76
C ASN A 205 -7.13 -3.84 -7.37
N TYR A 206 -8.32 -4.43 -7.30
CA TYR A 206 -8.97 -4.72 -6.01
C TYR A 206 -8.16 -5.72 -5.18
N VAL A 207 -7.57 -6.73 -5.83
CA VAL A 207 -6.68 -7.70 -5.20
C VAL A 207 -5.41 -7.02 -4.71
N GLN A 208 -4.83 -6.11 -5.50
CA GLN A 208 -3.70 -5.28 -5.07
C GLN A 208 -4.05 -4.44 -3.83
N ILE A 209 -5.21 -3.77 -3.81
CA ILE A 209 -5.69 -3.01 -2.65
C ILE A 209 -5.81 -3.93 -1.43
N PHE A 210 -6.46 -5.08 -1.59
CA PHE A 210 -6.64 -6.07 -0.52
C PHE A 210 -5.30 -6.60 0.01
N LEU A 211 -4.37 -6.96 -0.89
CA LEU A 211 -3.09 -7.55 -0.52
C LEU A 211 -2.17 -6.51 0.14
N SER A 212 -2.18 -5.25 -0.30
CA SER A 212 -1.49 -4.15 0.40
C SER A 212 -2.04 -3.96 1.82
N LEU A 213 -3.35 -4.03 2.01
CA LEU A 213 -3.98 -3.95 3.32
C LEU A 213 -3.61 -5.17 4.19
N ALA A 214 -3.67 -6.38 3.63
CA ALA A 214 -3.34 -7.62 4.32
C ALA A 214 -1.88 -7.62 4.79
N VAL A 215 -0.96 -7.13 3.96
CA VAL A 215 0.46 -6.98 4.30
C VAL A 215 0.66 -5.94 5.41
N ALA A 216 -0.06 -4.82 5.38
CA ALA A 216 -0.02 -3.80 6.44
C ALA A 216 -0.53 -4.30 7.80
N VAL A 217 -1.62 -5.09 7.80
CA VAL A 217 -2.12 -5.75 9.01
C VAL A 217 -1.18 -6.87 9.46
N GLY A 218 -0.63 -7.63 8.51
CA GLY A 218 0.25 -8.77 8.74
C GLY A 218 1.45 -8.44 9.62
N TYR A 219 2.07 -7.27 9.42
CA TYR A 219 3.17 -6.78 10.25
C TYR A 219 2.81 -6.67 11.75
N GLN A 220 1.58 -6.29 12.09
CA GLN A 220 1.15 -6.13 13.49
C GLN A 220 1.13 -7.46 14.24
N PHE A 221 0.86 -8.58 13.56
CA PHE A 221 0.88 -9.90 14.18
C PHE A 221 2.26 -10.30 14.69
N VAL A 222 3.35 -9.76 14.11
CA VAL A 222 4.71 -10.02 14.59
C VAL A 222 4.92 -9.37 15.96
N ILE A 223 4.57 -8.09 16.10
CA ILE A 223 4.70 -7.37 17.38
C ILE A 223 3.85 -8.05 18.46
N ARG A 224 2.63 -8.44 18.10
CA ARG A 224 1.68 -9.10 19.01
C ARG A 224 2.10 -10.52 19.42
N ALA A 225 3.01 -11.15 18.68
CA ALA A 225 3.48 -12.49 19.03
C ALA A 225 4.33 -12.49 20.31
N PHE A 226 4.87 -11.33 20.69
CA PHE A 226 5.72 -11.18 21.85
C PHE A 226 4.97 -10.47 22.98
N ASP A 227 5.06 -11.05 24.17
CA ASP A 227 4.69 -10.36 25.38
C ASP A 227 5.88 -9.49 25.82
N VAL A 228 5.70 -8.18 25.70
CA VAL A 228 6.74 -7.20 26.01
C VAL A 228 6.48 -6.67 27.41
N THR A 229 7.10 -7.32 28.40
CA THR A 229 7.11 -6.82 29.78
C THR A 229 8.34 -5.95 30.02
N ALA A 230 8.35 -5.18 31.11
CA ALA A 230 9.46 -4.28 31.43
C ALA A 230 10.81 -5.01 31.63
N THR A 231 10.78 -6.31 31.93
CA THR A 231 11.96 -7.10 32.30
C THR A 231 12.31 -8.19 31.28
N HIS A 232 11.34 -8.76 30.57
CA HIS A 232 11.58 -9.81 29.57
C HIS A 232 10.64 -9.71 28.36
N ILE A 233 11.18 -10.03 27.19
CA ILE A 233 10.41 -10.22 25.96
C ILE A 233 10.31 -11.73 25.72
N THR A 234 9.12 -12.30 25.88
CA THR A 234 8.92 -13.74 25.71
C THR A 234 7.92 -14.03 24.60
N LEU A 235 8.15 -15.13 23.87
CA LEU A 235 7.21 -15.65 22.88
C LEU A 235 6.31 -16.69 23.58
N THR A 236 5.05 -16.35 23.80
CA THR A 236 4.04 -17.32 24.24
C THR A 236 3.53 -18.12 23.04
N PRO A 237 3.69 -19.46 22.98
CA PRO A 237 3.29 -20.25 21.82
C PRO A 237 1.80 -20.13 21.50
N ALA A 238 1.47 -19.80 20.26
CA ALA A 238 0.09 -19.79 19.78
C ALA A 238 0.00 -20.31 18.34
N TRP A 239 -1.10 -21.01 18.02
CA TRP A 239 -1.28 -21.64 16.71
C TRP A 239 -1.25 -20.64 15.54
N TRP A 240 -1.71 -19.40 15.76
CA TRP A 240 -1.76 -18.37 14.72
C TRP A 240 -0.36 -17.86 14.34
N GLN A 241 0.64 -17.99 15.20
CA GLN A 241 2.04 -17.61 14.91
C GLN A 241 2.64 -18.51 13.81
N LEU A 242 2.09 -19.70 13.59
CA LEU A 242 2.45 -20.57 12.47
C LEU A 242 2.07 -20.00 11.11
N PHE A 243 1.30 -18.92 11.03
CA PHE A 243 0.95 -18.22 9.78
C PHE A 243 1.71 -16.91 9.59
N VAL A 244 2.78 -16.67 10.37
CA VAL A 244 3.55 -15.42 10.37
C VAL A 244 4.98 -15.69 9.87
N PRO A 245 5.25 -15.53 8.56
CA PRO A 245 6.55 -15.89 7.97
C PRO A 245 7.79 -15.24 8.61
N PRO A 246 7.75 -13.96 9.06
CA PRO A 246 8.88 -13.36 9.75
C PRO A 246 9.32 -14.11 11.01
N LEU A 247 8.38 -14.75 11.73
CA LEU A 247 8.71 -15.58 12.89
C LEU A 247 9.45 -16.85 12.47
N TRP A 248 9.02 -17.50 11.39
CA TRP A 248 9.69 -18.71 10.88
C TRP A 248 11.16 -18.43 10.56
N LEU A 249 11.41 -17.33 9.84
CA LEU A 249 12.74 -16.91 9.43
C LEU A 249 13.60 -16.51 10.64
N ALA A 250 13.05 -15.73 11.57
CA ALA A 250 13.75 -15.34 12.80
C ALA A 250 14.11 -16.53 13.69
N SER A 251 13.21 -17.51 13.79
CA SER A 251 13.47 -18.75 14.54
C SER A 251 14.65 -19.54 13.98
N THR A 252 14.98 -19.44 12.69
CA THR A 252 16.20 -20.10 12.15
C THR A 252 17.47 -19.52 12.76
N ILE A 253 17.53 -18.21 12.99
CA ILE A 253 18.70 -17.55 13.60
C ILE A 253 18.76 -17.88 15.09
N GLU A 254 17.63 -17.81 15.81
CA GLU A 254 17.58 -18.16 17.23
C GLU A 254 17.97 -19.63 17.47
N TRP A 255 17.49 -20.55 16.63
CA TRP A 255 17.76 -21.98 16.78
C TRP A 255 19.24 -22.34 16.55
N VAL A 256 19.91 -21.68 15.59
CA VAL A 256 21.33 -21.93 15.27
C VAL A 256 22.28 -21.17 16.19
N ILE A 257 21.99 -19.91 16.51
CA ILE A 257 22.92 -19.00 17.22
C ILE A 257 22.45 -18.70 18.65
N GLY A 258 21.17 -18.42 18.85
CA GLY A 258 20.62 -17.99 20.13
C GLY A 258 20.55 -19.09 21.20
N GLY A 259 20.56 -20.36 20.77
CA GLY A 259 20.67 -21.52 21.67
C GLY A 259 19.35 -21.95 22.32
N GLN A 260 18.27 -21.17 22.19
CA GLN A 260 16.93 -21.59 22.58
C GLN A 260 16.40 -22.66 21.62
N ARG A 261 15.96 -23.80 22.16
CA ARG A 261 15.48 -24.96 21.36
C ARG A 261 14.17 -25.55 21.86
N THR A 262 13.23 -24.69 22.22
CA THR A 262 11.87 -25.14 22.58
C THR A 262 11.20 -25.83 21.39
N ALA A 263 10.33 -26.81 21.65
CA ALA A 263 9.65 -27.59 20.60
C ALA A 263 8.86 -26.71 19.61
N PHE A 264 8.30 -25.61 20.09
CA PHE A 264 7.59 -24.65 19.25
C PHE A 264 8.54 -23.84 18.35
N LEU A 265 9.69 -23.40 18.89
CA LEU A 265 10.67 -22.65 18.13
C LEU A 265 11.38 -23.52 17.08
N SER A 266 11.63 -24.80 17.39
CA SER A 266 12.17 -25.73 16.41
C SER A 266 11.19 -26.01 15.27
N LEU A 267 9.88 -26.06 15.55
CA LEU A 267 8.84 -26.14 14.51
C LEU A 267 8.84 -24.90 13.61
N LEU A 268 8.92 -23.69 14.17
CA LEU A 268 9.01 -22.44 13.41
C LEU A 268 10.28 -22.37 12.56
N ALA A 269 11.43 -22.80 13.10
CA ALA A 269 12.68 -22.85 12.35
C ALA A 269 12.62 -23.86 11.20
N LEU A 270 11.97 -25.02 11.41
CA LEU A 270 11.74 -26.02 10.37
C LEU A 270 10.86 -25.45 9.24
N LEU A 271 9.79 -24.72 9.59
CA LEU A 271 8.97 -24.00 8.62
C LEU A 271 9.80 -22.95 7.86
N GLY A 272 10.66 -22.20 8.55
CA GLY A 272 11.51 -21.16 7.97
C GLY A 272 12.47 -21.71 6.92
N LEU A 273 12.95 -22.94 7.12
CA LEU A 273 13.80 -23.63 6.16
C LEU A 273 13.00 -24.26 5.01
N LEU A 274 11.90 -24.98 5.30
CA LEU A 274 11.20 -25.80 4.30
C LEU A 274 10.18 -25.02 3.47
N MET A 275 9.41 -24.11 4.08
CA MET A 275 8.30 -23.43 3.42
C MET A 275 8.72 -22.61 2.19
N PRO A 276 9.85 -21.87 2.18
CA PRO A 276 10.31 -21.16 0.98
C PRO A 276 10.49 -22.10 -0.21
N PHE A 277 11.09 -23.28 0.00
CA PHE A 277 11.29 -24.26 -1.07
C PHE A 277 9.99 -24.91 -1.52
N ILE A 278 9.09 -25.24 -0.58
CA ILE A 278 7.77 -25.81 -0.89
C ILE A 278 6.96 -24.82 -1.75
N LEU A 279 6.87 -23.56 -1.31
CA LEU A 279 6.14 -22.51 -2.02
C LEU A 279 6.72 -22.26 -3.42
N PHE A 280 8.05 -22.23 -3.54
CA PHE A 280 8.71 -22.04 -4.82
C PHE A 280 8.53 -23.24 -5.77
N SER A 281 8.53 -24.46 -5.23
CA SER A 281 8.27 -25.67 -6.02
C SER A 281 6.84 -25.70 -6.55
N ILE A 282 5.88 -25.30 -5.72
CA ILE A 282 4.47 -25.12 -6.13
C ILE A 282 4.41 -24.07 -7.25
N TYR A 283 5.05 -22.91 -7.07
CA TYR A 283 5.13 -21.86 -8.09
C TYR A 283 5.63 -22.38 -9.45
N GLN A 284 6.74 -23.14 -9.47
CA GLN A 284 7.26 -23.71 -10.71
C GLN A 284 6.27 -24.67 -11.38
N ARG A 285 5.57 -25.50 -10.59
CA ARG A 285 4.57 -26.44 -11.11
C ARG A 285 3.39 -25.74 -11.80
N PHE A 286 3.05 -24.54 -11.36
CA PHE A 286 1.96 -23.74 -11.93
C PHE A 286 2.39 -22.74 -13.02
N SER A 287 3.67 -22.73 -13.42
CA SER A 287 4.22 -21.81 -14.44
C SER A 287 3.45 -21.81 -15.76
N ASN A 288 3.15 -22.98 -16.32
CA ASN A 288 2.41 -23.10 -17.58
C ASN A 288 0.98 -22.59 -17.44
N ALA A 289 0.32 -22.91 -16.33
CA ALA A 289 -1.03 -22.42 -16.04
C ALA A 289 -1.05 -20.90 -15.88
N PHE A 290 0.00 -20.33 -15.27
CA PHE A 290 0.16 -18.89 -15.14
C PHE A 290 0.27 -18.21 -16.52
N GLU A 291 1.17 -18.66 -17.39
CA GLU A 291 1.32 -18.08 -18.74
C GLU A 291 0.04 -18.21 -19.57
N GLN A 292 -0.67 -19.34 -19.49
CA GLN A 292 -1.97 -19.53 -20.14
C GLN A 292 -3.05 -18.61 -19.57
N ALA A 293 -3.03 -18.32 -18.27
CA ALA A 293 -4.00 -17.44 -17.64
C ALA A 293 -3.74 -15.97 -17.97
N VAL A 294 -2.48 -15.57 -18.19
CA VAL A 294 -2.12 -14.23 -18.68
C VAL A 294 -2.73 -13.94 -20.06
N ILE A 295 -2.93 -14.95 -20.91
CA ILE A 295 -3.58 -14.83 -22.24
C ILE A 295 -5.00 -14.26 -22.15
N LYS A 296 -5.70 -14.50 -21.05
CA LYS A 296 -7.05 -13.97 -20.81
C LYS A 296 -7.08 -12.44 -20.74
N LEU A 297 -5.93 -11.80 -20.49
CA LEU A 297 -5.80 -10.34 -20.42
C LEU A 297 -5.77 -9.66 -21.79
N THR A 298 -5.42 -10.39 -22.85
CA THR A 298 -5.35 -9.88 -24.24
C THR A 298 -6.71 -9.94 -24.94
N VAL A 299 -7.66 -10.74 -24.45
CA VAL A 299 -9.03 -10.80 -24.99
C VAL A 299 -9.80 -9.55 -24.58
N GLN A 300 -9.98 -8.65 -25.53
CA GLN A 300 -10.67 -7.38 -25.36
C GLN A 300 -12.19 -7.59 -25.40
N ALA A 301 -12.82 -7.82 -24.25
CA ALA A 301 -14.28 -7.75 -24.14
C ALA A 301 -14.72 -6.29 -23.97
N GLY A 302 -15.62 -5.84 -24.84
CA GLY A 302 -15.98 -4.42 -25.01
C GLY A 302 -17.03 -3.85 -24.04
N LYS A 303 -16.98 -2.51 -23.97
CA LYS A 303 -17.95 -1.50 -23.52
C LYS A 303 -18.69 -1.73 -22.18
N SER A 304 -18.06 -1.30 -21.10
CA SER A 304 -18.76 -0.87 -19.89
C SER A 304 -19.33 0.56 -20.03
N ARG A 305 -20.61 0.68 -20.45
CA ARG A 305 -21.40 1.92 -20.22
C ARG A 305 -22.00 1.86 -18.81
N THR A 306 -21.27 2.38 -17.82
CA THR A 306 -21.82 2.55 -16.47
C THR A 306 -22.53 3.90 -16.36
N GLN A 307 -23.85 3.85 -16.17
CA GLN A 307 -24.64 5.04 -15.83
C GLN A 307 -24.41 5.41 -14.36
N SER A 308 -24.41 6.71 -14.07
CA SER A 308 -24.45 7.26 -12.70
C SER A 308 -25.68 6.72 -11.95
N GLY A 309 -25.47 5.93 -10.90
CA GLY A 309 -26.56 5.35 -10.09
C GLY A 309 -27.49 6.39 -9.44
N LYS A 310 -28.73 5.98 -9.15
CA LYS A 310 -29.80 6.84 -8.57
C LYS A 310 -29.39 7.54 -7.27
N LEU A 311 -28.57 6.88 -6.45
CA LEU A 311 -28.05 7.43 -5.19
C LEU A 311 -27.18 8.68 -5.39
N ASN A 312 -26.29 8.69 -6.40
CA ASN A 312 -25.46 9.86 -6.69
C ASN A 312 -26.32 11.06 -7.12
N HIS A 313 -27.42 10.82 -7.82
CA HIS A 313 -28.33 11.88 -8.23
C HIS A 313 -29.08 12.46 -7.03
N LEU A 314 -29.53 11.61 -6.11
CA LEU A 314 -30.20 12.03 -4.87
C LEU A 314 -29.26 12.83 -3.95
N LEU A 315 -28.04 12.33 -3.73
CA LEU A 315 -27.02 13.01 -2.94
C LEU A 315 -26.64 14.38 -3.52
N GLY A 316 -26.51 14.47 -4.85
CA GLY A 316 -26.26 15.74 -5.53
C GLY A 316 -27.39 16.75 -5.30
N LYS A 317 -28.66 16.33 -5.33
CA LYS A 317 -29.80 17.22 -5.04
C LYS A 317 -29.82 17.71 -3.60
N LEU A 318 -29.49 16.85 -2.64
CA LEU A 318 -29.53 17.17 -1.20
C LEU A 318 -28.36 18.08 -0.77
N LEU A 319 -27.15 17.82 -1.26
CA LEU A 319 -25.94 18.46 -0.74
C LEU A 319 -25.50 19.70 -1.53
N CYS A 320 -25.82 19.77 -2.82
CA CYS A 320 -25.42 20.88 -3.68
C CYS A 320 -26.57 21.88 -3.84
N ARG A 321 -26.26 23.17 -3.62
CA ARG A 321 -27.19 24.29 -3.69
C ARG A 321 -27.51 24.66 -5.14
N ASN A 322 -26.47 24.76 -5.97
CA ASN A 322 -26.57 25.28 -7.34
C ASN A 322 -26.51 24.17 -8.39
N LEU A 323 -27.06 24.43 -9.58
CA LEU A 323 -27.00 23.49 -10.71
C LEU A 323 -25.56 23.23 -11.20
N GLU A 324 -24.72 24.27 -11.21
CA GLU A 324 -23.29 24.15 -11.55
C GLU A 324 -22.59 23.22 -10.55
N GLU A 325 -22.79 23.44 -9.26
CA GLU A 325 -22.25 22.60 -8.18
C GLU A 325 -22.70 21.14 -8.29
N ARG A 326 -23.99 20.90 -8.61
CA ARG A 326 -24.54 19.55 -8.86
C ARG A 326 -23.88 18.86 -10.05
N THR A 327 -23.57 19.63 -11.09
CA THR A 327 -22.93 19.12 -12.31
C THR A 327 -21.50 18.70 -12.02
N PHE A 328 -20.73 19.54 -11.32
CA PHE A 328 -19.37 19.19 -10.92
C PHE A 328 -19.32 18.08 -9.87
N PHE A 329 -20.28 18.03 -8.94
CA PHE A 329 -20.44 16.89 -8.04
C PHE A 329 -20.61 15.58 -8.82
N ARG A 330 -21.48 15.57 -9.84
CA ARG A 330 -21.71 14.39 -10.69
C ARG A 330 -20.48 14.05 -11.55
N PHE A 331 -19.80 15.06 -12.08
CA PHE A 331 -18.59 14.88 -12.87
C PHE A 331 -17.48 14.24 -12.04
N SER A 332 -17.13 14.84 -10.89
CA SER A 332 -16.11 14.29 -9.98
C SER A 332 -16.50 12.90 -9.48
N SER A 333 -17.78 12.72 -9.17
CA SER A 333 -18.36 11.43 -8.80
C SER A 333 -18.18 10.31 -9.84
N LEU A 334 -18.21 10.66 -11.12
CA LEU A 334 -18.01 9.71 -12.22
C LEU A 334 -16.52 9.45 -12.42
N MET A 335 -15.70 10.50 -12.41
CA MET A 335 -14.25 10.40 -12.54
C MET A 335 -13.63 9.52 -11.44
N MET A 336 -14.03 9.67 -10.18
CA MET A 336 -13.55 8.84 -9.07
C MET A 336 -13.88 7.35 -9.24
N LYS A 337 -15.04 7.03 -9.83
CA LYS A 337 -15.48 5.64 -10.04
C LYS A 337 -14.86 5.01 -11.29
N GLN A 338 -14.64 5.81 -12.33
CA GLN A 338 -14.24 5.35 -13.66
C GLN A 338 -12.73 5.41 -13.89
N ASP A 339 -12.02 6.44 -13.40
CA ASP A 339 -10.57 6.51 -13.57
C ASP A 339 -9.89 5.44 -12.71
N ARG A 340 -9.39 4.39 -13.38
CA ARG A 340 -8.68 3.27 -12.77
C ARG A 340 -7.44 3.73 -12.01
N THR A 341 -6.71 4.69 -12.57
CA THR A 341 -5.47 5.19 -11.96
C THR A 341 -5.77 5.94 -10.67
N PHE A 342 -6.88 6.68 -10.64
CA PHE A 342 -7.37 7.32 -9.43
C PHE A 342 -7.70 6.28 -8.35
N LYS A 343 -8.48 5.24 -8.68
CA LYS A 343 -8.85 4.17 -7.74
C LYS A 343 -7.61 3.50 -7.15
N LEU A 344 -6.65 3.13 -8.00
CA LEU A 344 -5.41 2.48 -7.58
C LEU A 344 -4.59 3.30 -6.58
N LYS A 345 -4.63 4.63 -6.67
CA LYS A 345 -3.88 5.52 -5.76
C LYS A 345 -4.65 5.88 -4.48
N VAL A 346 -5.97 5.99 -4.55
CA VAL A 346 -6.78 6.48 -3.41
C VAL A 346 -7.39 5.35 -2.58
N TYR A 347 -7.83 4.26 -3.20
CA TYR A 347 -8.57 3.21 -2.48
C TYR A 347 -7.73 2.43 -1.45
N PRO A 348 -6.41 2.19 -1.64
CA PRO A 348 -5.59 1.65 -0.55
C PRO A 348 -5.69 2.49 0.72
N SER A 349 -5.69 3.83 0.59
CA SER A 349 -5.81 4.72 1.76
C SER A 349 -7.17 4.63 2.45
N LEU A 350 -8.25 4.29 1.73
CA LEU A 350 -9.56 3.99 2.34
C LEU A 350 -9.52 2.74 3.23
N GLY A 351 -8.87 1.67 2.73
CA GLY A 351 -8.66 0.46 3.52
C GLY A 351 -7.85 0.76 4.79
N MET A 352 -6.79 1.56 4.66
CA MET A 352 -5.95 1.96 5.79
C MET A 352 -6.71 2.81 6.82
N ALA A 353 -7.53 3.76 6.38
CA ALA A 353 -8.38 4.56 7.27
C ALA A 353 -9.44 3.74 8.01
N LEU A 354 -9.91 2.64 7.41
CA LEU A 354 -10.80 1.70 8.09
C LEU A 354 -10.03 0.87 9.13
N VAL A 355 -8.84 0.38 8.77
CA VAL A 355 -8.12 -0.63 9.55
C VAL A 355 -7.26 -0.05 10.67
N PHE A 356 -6.60 1.09 10.45
CA PHE A 356 -5.73 1.73 11.44
C PHE A 356 -6.41 2.04 12.78
N PRO A 357 -7.65 2.57 12.81
CA PRO A 357 -8.38 2.73 14.05
C PRO A 357 -8.45 1.43 14.87
N PHE A 358 -8.69 0.28 14.22
CA PHE A 358 -8.73 -1.02 14.88
C PHE A 358 -7.37 -1.55 15.29
N ILE A 359 -6.33 -1.32 14.48
CA ILE A 359 -4.96 -1.70 14.86
C ILE A 359 -4.55 -0.99 16.15
N PHE A 360 -4.72 0.33 16.21
CA PHE A 360 -4.37 1.10 17.41
C PHE A 360 -5.26 0.77 18.59
N LEU A 361 -6.54 0.49 18.34
CA LEU A 361 -7.44 -0.04 19.34
C LEU A 361 -6.82 -1.34 19.90
N ILE A 362 -6.73 -2.41 19.12
CA ILE A 362 -6.28 -3.74 19.55
C ILE A 362 -4.91 -3.73 20.25
N ASN A 363 -3.95 -2.93 19.78
CA ASN A 363 -2.61 -2.86 20.37
C ASN A 363 -2.59 -2.32 21.81
N ASN A 364 -3.56 -1.47 22.20
CA ASN A 364 -3.63 -0.93 23.56
C ASN A 364 -4.35 -1.85 24.55
N PHE A 365 -4.82 -3.04 24.13
CA PHE A 365 -5.70 -3.91 24.93
C PHE A 365 -5.07 -5.21 25.42
N HIS A 366 -3.73 -5.35 25.40
CA HIS A 366 -3.05 -6.53 25.96
C HIS A 366 -3.53 -6.80 27.42
N GLY A 367 -4.31 -7.88 27.61
CA GLY A 367 -4.80 -8.33 28.91
C GLY A 367 -6.16 -7.77 29.38
N SER A 368 -6.83 -6.90 28.62
CA SER A 368 -8.10 -6.27 29.04
C SER A 368 -9.35 -7.01 28.54
N SER A 369 -10.41 -7.01 29.35
CA SER A 369 -11.70 -7.65 29.00
C SER A 369 -12.54 -6.77 28.06
N TRP A 370 -13.38 -7.39 27.22
CA TRP A 370 -14.29 -6.67 26.31
C TRP A 370 -15.14 -5.58 26.98
N HIS A 371 -15.48 -5.76 28.26
CA HIS A 371 -16.24 -4.77 29.02
C HIS A 371 -15.40 -3.53 29.38
N GLN A 372 -14.11 -3.70 29.70
CA GLN A 372 -13.18 -2.60 29.95
C GLN A 372 -12.91 -1.79 28.66
N ILE A 373 -12.91 -2.47 27.50
CA ILE A 373 -12.76 -1.82 26.19
C ILE A 373 -13.89 -0.81 25.97
N GLY A 374 -15.15 -1.20 26.22
CA GLY A 374 -16.31 -0.33 26.00
C GLY A 374 -16.35 0.90 26.92
N GLN A 375 -15.57 0.92 28.00
CA GLN A 375 -15.46 2.06 28.93
C GLN A 375 -14.24 2.96 28.66
N GLY A 376 -13.32 2.52 27.79
CA GLY A 376 -12.07 3.23 27.50
C GLY A 376 -12.21 4.41 26.54
N SER A 377 -11.14 5.20 26.40
CA SER A 377 -11.05 6.32 25.45
C SER A 377 -10.65 5.91 24.03
N GLY A 378 -10.64 4.61 23.72
CA GLY A 378 -10.20 4.07 22.42
C GLY A 378 -11.03 4.54 21.21
N PHE A 379 -12.21 5.14 21.43
CA PHE A 379 -13.01 5.72 20.36
C PHE A 379 -12.31 6.88 19.62
N PHE A 380 -11.34 7.56 20.26
CA PHE A 380 -10.54 8.61 19.61
C PHE A 380 -9.73 8.10 18.41
N TYR A 381 -9.45 6.79 18.33
CA TYR A 381 -8.79 6.22 17.16
C TYR A 381 -9.61 6.37 15.87
N ALA A 382 -10.91 6.65 15.96
CA ALA A 382 -11.73 6.97 14.79
C ALA A 382 -11.28 8.26 14.06
N TYR A 383 -10.50 9.15 14.70
CA TYR A 383 -9.87 10.30 14.02
C TYR A 383 -8.86 9.89 12.94
N PHE A 384 -8.28 8.69 13.01
CA PHE A 384 -7.43 8.16 11.93
C PHE A 384 -8.19 7.92 10.62
N SER A 385 -9.53 7.94 10.63
CA SER A 385 -10.31 7.94 9.39
C SER A 385 -10.06 9.19 8.53
N LEU A 386 -9.66 10.31 9.14
CA LEU A 386 -9.37 11.57 8.45
C LEU A 386 -8.18 11.48 7.49
N LEU A 387 -7.33 10.45 7.62
CA LEU A 387 -6.13 10.28 6.80
C LEU A 387 -6.44 10.18 5.30
N VAL A 388 -7.66 9.74 4.94
CA VAL A 388 -8.13 9.61 3.54
C VAL A 388 -8.31 10.95 2.85
N ILE A 389 -8.68 12.00 3.60
CA ILE A 389 -9.07 13.28 3.00
C ILE A 389 -7.89 13.93 2.25
N PRO A 390 -6.71 14.18 2.87
CA PRO A 390 -5.61 14.82 2.17
C PRO A 390 -5.08 13.97 1.01
N THR A 391 -5.02 12.64 1.16
CA THR A 391 -4.56 11.74 0.09
C THR A 391 -5.51 11.77 -1.11
N ALA A 392 -6.82 11.74 -0.86
CA ALA A 392 -7.83 11.82 -1.92
C ALA A 392 -7.80 13.18 -2.63
N LEU A 393 -7.68 14.29 -1.90
CA LEU A 393 -7.63 15.62 -2.49
C LEU A 393 -6.35 15.87 -3.29
N MET A 394 -5.21 15.33 -2.87
CA MET A 394 -3.97 15.43 -3.63
C MET A 394 -4.05 14.66 -4.96
N MET A 395 -4.79 13.55 -4.99
CA MET A 395 -5.07 12.80 -6.21
C MET A 395 -6.20 13.40 -7.05
N LEU A 396 -7.09 14.20 -6.45
CA LEU A 396 -8.21 14.86 -7.12
C LEU A 396 -7.75 15.86 -8.18
N ARG A 397 -6.54 16.42 -8.05
CA ARG A 397 -5.89 17.29 -9.05
C ARG A 397 -5.48 16.53 -10.32
N CYS A 398 -5.25 15.23 -10.22
CA CYS A 398 -4.60 14.44 -11.24
C CYS A 398 -5.59 13.57 -12.05
N SER A 399 -5.31 13.39 -13.34
CA SER A 399 -6.03 12.46 -14.22
C SER A 399 -5.12 11.85 -15.28
N SER A 400 -5.45 10.63 -15.70
CA SER A 400 -4.80 9.97 -16.84
C SER A 400 -5.11 10.67 -18.17
N THR A 401 -6.26 11.32 -18.27
CA THR A 401 -6.73 12.07 -19.45
C THR A 401 -6.75 13.58 -19.19
N PHE A 402 -5.75 14.09 -18.46
CA PHE A 402 -5.63 15.50 -18.04
C PHE A 402 -5.80 16.54 -19.17
N LYS A 403 -5.46 16.19 -20.41
CA LYS A 403 -5.64 17.08 -21.57
C LYS A 403 -7.11 17.50 -21.76
N GLY A 404 -8.07 16.71 -21.29
CA GLY A 404 -9.49 17.05 -21.31
C GLY A 404 -9.88 18.25 -20.44
N ALA A 405 -8.97 18.78 -19.61
CA ALA A 405 -9.20 19.94 -18.77
C ALA A 405 -9.49 21.24 -19.52
N TRP A 406 -9.25 21.29 -20.84
CA TRP A 406 -9.65 22.43 -21.68
C TRP A 406 -11.14 22.76 -21.55
N ILE A 407 -11.98 21.76 -21.21
CA ILE A 407 -13.42 21.94 -20.97
C ILE A 407 -13.69 22.97 -19.86
N TYR A 408 -12.83 23.08 -18.84
CA TYR A 408 -12.99 24.10 -17.80
C TYR A 408 -12.83 25.53 -18.33
N GLY A 409 -12.03 25.72 -19.39
CA GLY A 409 -11.86 27.03 -20.04
C GLY A 409 -12.91 27.33 -21.11
N ALA A 410 -13.51 26.30 -21.72
CA ALA A 410 -14.51 26.46 -22.77
C ALA A 410 -15.96 26.49 -22.25
N ALA A 411 -16.23 25.89 -21.09
CA ALA A 411 -17.57 25.86 -20.51
C ALA A 411 -17.94 27.24 -19.92
N PRO A 412 -19.19 27.71 -20.10
CA PRO A 412 -19.66 28.97 -19.52
C PRO A 412 -19.94 28.81 -18.01
N ILE A 413 -18.88 28.71 -17.20
CA ILE A 413 -18.96 28.54 -15.75
C ILE A 413 -19.06 29.92 -15.12
N LYS A 414 -20.18 30.24 -14.45
CA LYS A 414 -20.39 31.56 -13.84
C LYS A 414 -19.62 31.71 -12.53
N GLN A 415 -19.46 30.61 -11.78
CA GLN A 415 -18.90 30.64 -10.43
C GLN A 415 -17.83 29.56 -10.26
N ARG A 416 -16.55 29.97 -10.23
CA ARG A 416 -15.42 29.04 -10.12
C ARG A 416 -15.44 28.25 -8.81
N HIS A 417 -15.92 28.82 -7.71
CA HIS A 417 -16.09 28.08 -6.45
C HIS A 417 -17.03 26.87 -6.58
N SER A 418 -18.01 26.87 -7.50
CA SER A 418 -18.96 25.76 -7.67
C SER A 418 -18.26 24.49 -8.16
N ILE A 419 -17.16 24.62 -8.89
CA ILE A 419 -16.31 23.50 -9.32
C ILE A 419 -15.71 22.81 -8.10
N PHE A 420 -15.02 23.60 -7.26
CA PHE A 420 -14.34 23.09 -6.08
C PHE A 420 -15.34 22.55 -5.05
N SER A 421 -16.41 23.30 -4.75
CA SER A 421 -17.44 22.86 -3.79
C SER A 421 -18.07 21.52 -4.21
N GLY A 422 -18.44 21.38 -5.48
CA GLY A 422 -19.00 20.13 -6.01
C GLY A 422 -18.02 18.96 -5.92
N ALA A 423 -16.76 19.19 -6.28
CA ALA A 423 -15.72 18.16 -6.23
C ALA A 423 -15.37 17.72 -4.80
N LEU A 424 -15.27 18.66 -3.85
CA LEU A 424 -15.02 18.37 -2.44
C LEU A 424 -16.17 17.58 -1.82
N LYS A 425 -17.42 17.98 -2.07
CA LYS A 425 -18.60 17.23 -1.61
C LYS A 425 -18.65 15.82 -2.21
N ALA A 426 -18.31 15.67 -3.48
CA ALA A 426 -18.21 14.34 -4.11
C ALA A 426 -17.14 13.48 -3.42
N THR A 427 -15.99 14.06 -3.09
CA THR A 427 -14.89 13.37 -2.40
C THR A 427 -15.33 12.86 -1.03
N ILE A 428 -15.94 13.73 -0.20
CA ILE A 428 -16.42 13.35 1.14
C ILE A 428 -17.48 12.24 1.02
N THR A 429 -18.48 12.43 0.17
CA THR A 429 -19.65 11.53 0.09
C THR A 429 -19.33 10.17 -0.52
N GLN A 430 -18.42 10.09 -1.47
CA GLN A 430 -18.11 8.83 -2.15
C GLN A 430 -16.97 8.04 -1.54
N LEU A 431 -16.01 8.73 -0.90
CA LEU A 431 -14.81 8.09 -0.38
C LEU A 431 -14.84 8.04 1.14
N TYR A 432 -14.89 9.19 1.80
CA TYR A 432 -14.80 9.26 3.26
C TYR A 432 -16.05 8.69 3.96
N LEU A 433 -17.24 9.13 3.58
CA LEU A 433 -18.48 8.85 4.30
C LEU A 433 -18.86 7.35 4.33
N PRO A 434 -18.70 6.56 3.24
CA PRO A 434 -18.96 5.12 3.30
C PRO A 434 -18.02 4.38 4.25
N ALA A 435 -16.72 4.71 4.22
CA ALA A 435 -15.72 4.11 5.10
C ALA A 435 -15.95 4.54 6.56
N TYR A 436 -16.26 5.82 6.78
CA TYR A 436 -16.55 6.38 8.10
C TYR A 436 -17.83 5.79 8.70
N PHE A 437 -18.88 5.59 7.91
CA PHE A 437 -20.12 4.98 8.39
C PHE A 437 -19.89 3.53 8.81
N LEU A 438 -19.16 2.74 8.00
CA LEU A 438 -18.78 1.38 8.37
C LEU A 438 -17.98 1.35 9.67
N LEU A 439 -16.98 2.22 9.80
CA LEU A 439 -16.18 2.38 11.01
C LEU A 439 -17.05 2.75 12.23
N SER A 440 -17.97 3.69 12.04
CA SER A 440 -18.88 4.18 13.09
C SER A 440 -19.80 3.09 13.61
N VAL A 441 -20.36 2.26 12.72
CA VAL A 441 -21.20 1.11 13.11
C VAL A 441 -20.42 0.15 14.01
N VAL A 442 -19.19 -0.20 13.64
CA VAL A 442 -18.37 -1.11 14.45
C VAL A 442 -17.98 -0.47 15.79
N PHE A 443 -17.63 0.81 15.80
CA PHE A 443 -17.30 1.53 17.05
C PHE A 443 -18.52 1.63 17.97
N LEU A 444 -19.73 1.83 17.44
CA LEU A 444 -20.97 1.82 18.24
C LEU A 444 -21.25 0.44 18.85
N LEU A 445 -20.92 -0.64 18.15
CA LEU A 445 -21.03 -1.99 18.71
C LEU A 445 -20.04 -2.23 19.86
N LEU A 446 -18.84 -1.65 19.79
CA LEU A 446 -17.78 -1.82 20.81
C LEU A 446 -17.96 -0.89 22.02
N PHE A 447 -18.26 0.39 21.80
CA PHE A 447 -18.34 1.44 22.82
C PHE A 447 -19.76 1.83 23.21
N ARG A 448 -20.78 1.13 22.68
CA ARG A 448 -22.21 1.40 22.88
C ARG A 448 -22.64 2.78 22.35
N TRP A 449 -23.90 3.14 22.61
CA TRP A 449 -24.54 4.37 22.14
C TRP A 449 -23.99 5.67 22.76
N THR A 450 -23.11 5.57 23.78
CA THR A 450 -22.55 6.74 24.47
C THR A 450 -21.62 7.58 23.60
N ILE A 451 -21.04 7.00 22.55
CA ILE A 451 -20.08 7.68 21.65
C ILE A 451 -20.73 8.35 20.43
N ILE A 452 -22.07 8.34 20.30
CA ILE A 452 -22.74 9.02 19.17
C ILE A 452 -22.34 10.50 19.06
N PRO A 453 -22.33 11.30 20.15
CA PRO A 453 -21.90 12.69 20.07
C PRO A 453 -20.45 12.82 19.60
N ASP A 454 -19.56 11.94 20.06
CA ASP A 454 -18.14 11.94 19.66
C ASP A 454 -17.98 11.64 18.16
N LEU A 455 -18.77 10.71 17.61
CA LEU A 455 -18.80 10.42 16.18
C LEU A 455 -19.32 11.61 15.36
N ILE A 456 -20.39 12.28 15.81
CA ILE A 456 -20.88 13.49 15.16
C ILE A 456 -19.79 14.59 15.13
N ALA A 457 -19.05 14.77 16.23
CA ALA A 457 -17.94 15.71 16.29
C ALA A 457 -16.82 15.37 15.28
N ILE A 458 -16.49 14.09 15.11
CA ILE A 458 -15.51 13.64 14.10
C ILE A 458 -16.01 13.91 12.69
N LEU A 459 -17.29 13.63 12.39
CA LEU A 459 -17.87 13.89 11.07
C LEU A 459 -17.87 15.39 10.72
N LEU A 460 -18.19 16.25 11.68
CA LEU A 460 -18.10 17.71 11.51
C LEU A 460 -16.65 18.17 11.31
N THR A 461 -15.72 17.60 12.09
CA THR A 461 -14.29 17.84 11.91
C THR A 461 -13.85 17.45 10.51
N ALA A 462 -14.28 16.30 9.99
CA ALA A 462 -13.94 15.85 8.64
C ALA A 462 -14.39 16.83 7.55
N SER A 463 -15.57 17.42 7.71
CA SER A 463 -16.09 18.42 6.78
C SER A 463 -15.24 19.71 6.80
N ILE A 464 -14.88 20.23 7.98
CA ILE A 464 -14.00 21.40 8.12
C ILE A 464 -12.61 21.10 7.58
N PHE A 465 -12.06 19.95 7.97
CA PHE A 465 -10.73 19.49 7.58
C PHE A 465 -10.61 19.35 6.06
N THR A 466 -11.67 18.94 5.36
CA THR A 466 -11.68 18.87 3.90
C THR A 466 -11.40 20.22 3.24
N ILE A 467 -11.93 21.32 3.79
CA ILE A 467 -11.66 22.66 3.24
C ILE A 467 -10.22 23.07 3.50
N ILE A 468 -9.71 22.82 4.71
CA ILE A 468 -8.31 23.08 5.07
C ILE A 468 -7.40 22.32 4.10
N CYS A 469 -7.61 21.00 3.94
CA CYS A 469 -6.86 20.19 2.99
C CYS A 469 -7.02 20.69 1.54
N SER A 470 -8.19 21.20 1.14
CA SER A 470 -8.40 21.72 -0.22
C SER A 470 -7.53 22.94 -0.55
N HIS A 471 -7.16 23.73 0.45
CA HIS A 471 -6.28 24.88 0.26
C HIS A 471 -4.84 24.41 -0.04
N TYR A 472 -4.33 23.46 0.76
CA TYR A 472 -2.96 22.97 0.64
C TYR A 472 -2.76 21.92 -0.48
N CYS A 473 -3.74 21.06 -0.74
CA CYS A 473 -3.59 19.93 -1.69
C CYS A 473 -3.98 20.30 -3.12
N LEU A 474 -5.07 21.04 -3.32
CA LEU A 474 -5.54 21.41 -4.67
C LEU A 474 -4.95 22.74 -5.14
N GLY A 475 -4.68 23.69 -4.22
CA GLY A 475 -4.32 25.06 -4.58
C GLY A 475 -5.35 25.67 -5.52
N GLU A 476 -4.88 26.27 -6.61
CA GLU A 476 -5.70 26.87 -7.68
C GLU A 476 -5.98 25.92 -8.87
N SER A 477 -5.38 24.73 -8.88
CA SER A 477 -5.56 23.78 -9.97
C SER A 477 -6.97 23.18 -9.95
N PHE A 478 -7.59 23.07 -11.13
CA PHE A 478 -8.90 22.46 -11.26
C PHE A 478 -8.83 20.95 -10.95
N PRO A 479 -9.93 20.35 -10.46
CA PRO A 479 -10.02 18.89 -10.32
C PRO A 479 -9.73 18.19 -11.65
N PHE A 480 -8.91 17.13 -11.63
CA PHE A 480 -8.58 16.29 -12.78
C PHE A 480 -7.86 17.02 -13.93
N SER A 481 -7.14 18.11 -13.65
CA SER A 481 -6.49 18.92 -14.69
C SER A 481 -5.03 18.61 -14.96
N GLU A 482 -4.38 17.79 -14.15
CA GLU A 482 -2.93 17.55 -14.24
C GLU A 482 -2.55 16.10 -14.43
N PRO A 483 -1.38 15.80 -15.04
CA PRO A 483 -0.90 14.44 -15.12
C PRO A 483 -0.42 13.97 -13.73
N PHE A 484 -0.55 12.67 -13.49
CA PHE A 484 -0.07 12.04 -12.25
C PHE A 484 1.44 12.21 -12.00
N ASP A 485 2.22 12.44 -13.05
CA ASP A 485 3.69 12.62 -12.98
C ASP A 485 4.10 14.06 -12.59
N ALA A 486 3.15 15.01 -12.56
CA ALA A 486 3.42 16.39 -12.16
C ALA A 486 3.32 16.63 -10.64
N GLN A 487 3.03 15.59 -9.85
CA GLN A 487 2.88 15.73 -8.41
C GLN A 487 4.22 16.13 -7.77
N PRO A 488 4.28 17.26 -7.04
CA PRO A 488 5.54 17.72 -6.46
C PRO A 488 5.97 16.79 -5.31
N SER A 489 7.29 16.61 -5.15
CA SER A 489 7.90 15.84 -4.06
C SER A 489 7.53 16.34 -2.66
N THR A 490 7.04 17.58 -2.55
CA THR A 490 6.50 18.17 -1.32
C THR A 490 5.16 17.58 -0.88
N GLY A 491 4.43 16.87 -1.76
CA GLY A 491 3.11 16.31 -1.46
C GLY A 491 3.09 15.42 -0.21
N ASN A 492 4.13 14.60 -0.01
CA ASN A 492 4.23 13.75 1.18
C ASN A 492 4.42 14.56 2.48
N PHE A 493 5.18 15.66 2.43
CA PHE A 493 5.32 16.58 3.56
C PHE A 493 4.02 17.33 3.85
N THR A 494 3.28 17.73 2.81
CA THR A 494 1.96 18.35 2.96
C THR A 494 0.98 17.41 3.65
N VAL A 495 0.96 16.13 3.27
CA VAL A 495 0.12 15.12 3.92
C VAL A 495 0.51 14.94 5.39
N LEU A 496 1.81 14.85 5.70
CA LEU A 496 2.30 14.76 7.08
C LEU A 496 1.89 15.99 7.92
N PHE A 497 2.03 17.20 7.37
CA PHE A 497 1.60 18.43 8.02
C PHE A 497 0.10 18.45 8.28
N LEU A 498 -0.72 18.02 7.32
CA LEU A 498 -2.17 17.92 7.49
C LEU A 498 -2.56 16.86 8.53
N PHE A 499 -1.78 15.79 8.69
CA PHE A 499 -1.99 14.82 9.77
C PHE A 499 -1.73 15.44 11.15
N LEU A 500 -0.74 16.31 11.29
CA LEU A 500 -0.53 17.06 12.53
C LEU A 500 -1.77 17.92 12.87
N ILE A 501 -2.34 18.60 11.87
CA ILE A 501 -3.58 19.39 12.04
C ILE A 501 -4.75 18.49 12.47
N ALA A 502 -4.92 17.32 11.85
CA ALA A 502 -5.94 16.35 12.28
C ALA A 502 -5.73 15.90 13.74
N GLY A 503 -4.47 15.70 14.16
CA GLY A 503 -4.10 15.41 15.54
C GLY A 503 -4.47 16.53 16.50
N LEU A 504 -4.34 17.81 16.10
CA LEU A 504 -4.77 18.95 16.90
C LEU A 504 -6.28 18.95 17.15
N PHE A 505 -7.11 18.57 16.16
CA PHE A 505 -8.55 18.42 16.37
C PHE A 505 -8.88 17.28 17.35
N ALA A 506 -8.15 16.17 17.28
CA ALA A 506 -8.32 15.06 18.22
C ALA A 506 -7.91 15.49 19.65
N ALA A 507 -6.79 16.21 19.78
CA ALA A 507 -6.32 16.75 21.06
C ALA A 507 -7.30 17.78 21.64
N ALA A 508 -7.82 18.70 20.83
CA ALA A 508 -8.83 19.67 21.25
C ALA A 508 -10.09 18.97 21.79
N HIS A 509 -10.57 17.96 21.07
CA HIS A 509 -11.72 17.16 21.52
C HIS A 509 -11.42 16.43 22.83
N ALA A 510 -10.24 15.84 22.98
CA ALA A 510 -9.82 15.18 24.22
C ALA A 510 -9.72 16.15 25.40
N ILE A 511 -9.15 17.34 25.20
CA ILE A 511 -9.04 18.39 26.23
C ILE A 511 -10.43 18.86 26.68
N VAL A 512 -11.35 19.12 25.74
CA VAL A 512 -12.72 19.55 26.08
C VAL A 512 -13.42 18.50 26.95
N ARG A 513 -13.23 17.21 26.62
CA ARG A 513 -13.80 16.09 27.38
C ARG A 513 -13.16 15.93 28.76
N ALA A 514 -11.88 16.28 28.90
CA ALA A 514 -11.15 16.19 30.16
C ALA A 514 -11.46 17.35 31.12
N VAL A 515 -11.59 18.58 30.61
CA VAL A 515 -11.77 19.79 31.43
C VAL A 515 -13.23 19.96 31.90
N LEU A 516 -14.20 19.48 31.11
CA LEU A 516 -15.63 19.64 31.40
C LEU A 516 -16.32 18.27 31.34
N PRO A 517 -16.36 17.48 32.42
CA PRO A 517 -17.11 16.22 32.43
C PRO A 517 -18.62 16.48 32.30
N GLY A 518 -19.30 15.77 31.38
CA GLY A 518 -20.75 15.89 31.15
C GLY A 518 -21.13 16.28 29.71
N TYR A 519 -21.99 17.29 29.54
CA TYR A 519 -22.53 17.75 28.24
C TYR A 519 -21.52 18.53 27.36
N SER A 520 -20.23 18.52 27.68
CA SER A 520 -19.20 19.30 27.00
C SER A 520 -19.01 18.96 25.52
N VAL A 521 -19.25 17.70 25.14
CA VAL A 521 -19.21 17.28 23.74
C VAL A 521 -20.26 18.02 22.90
N PHE A 522 -21.42 18.35 23.48
CA PHE A 522 -22.46 19.13 22.76
C PHE A 522 -22.04 20.59 22.55
N ILE A 523 -21.32 21.19 23.50
CA ILE A 523 -20.73 22.53 23.33
C ILE A 523 -19.69 22.49 22.21
N TYR A 524 -18.83 21.47 22.19
CA TYR A 524 -17.85 21.27 21.12
C TYR A 524 -18.52 21.12 19.76
N ILE A 525 -19.58 20.30 19.65
CA ILE A 525 -20.38 20.14 18.44
C ILE A 525 -20.99 21.47 17.99
N ALA A 526 -21.54 22.27 18.92
CA ALA A 526 -22.10 23.58 18.60
C ALA A 526 -21.04 24.53 18.02
N CYS A 527 -19.85 24.57 18.64
CA CYS A 527 -18.71 25.33 18.11
C CYS A 527 -18.29 24.83 16.72
N LEU A 528 -18.22 23.52 16.52
CA LEU A 528 -17.89 22.92 15.21
C LEU A 528 -18.96 23.23 14.15
N LEU A 529 -20.25 23.29 14.50
CA LEU A 529 -21.32 23.67 13.57
C LEU A 529 -21.18 25.12 13.12
N VAL A 530 -20.88 26.04 14.04
CA VAL A 530 -20.62 27.44 13.71
C VAL A 530 -19.37 27.55 12.82
N ALA A 531 -18.28 26.90 13.21
CA ALA A 531 -17.05 26.85 12.43
C ALA A 531 -17.28 26.26 11.03
N HIS A 532 -18.07 25.19 10.91
CA HIS A 532 -18.43 24.58 9.65
C HIS A 532 -19.12 25.58 8.71
N VAL A 533 -20.11 26.34 9.19
CA VAL A 533 -20.81 27.34 8.37
C VAL A 533 -19.86 28.45 7.93
N ILE A 534 -18.99 28.92 8.82
CA ILE A 534 -18.01 29.97 8.51
C ILE A 534 -17.02 29.47 7.46
N VAL A 535 -16.37 28.34 7.71
CA VAL A 535 -15.31 27.79 6.85
C VAL A 535 -15.84 27.44 5.46
N TRP A 536 -17.05 26.88 5.32
CA TRP A 536 -17.66 26.62 4.01
C TRP A 536 -18.08 27.90 3.27
N LYS A 537 -18.40 28.98 3.98
CA LYS A 537 -18.73 30.28 3.36
C LYS A 537 -17.50 31.09 2.95
N THR A 538 -16.42 31.03 3.73
CA THR A 538 -15.22 31.87 3.53
C THR A 538 -14.09 31.14 2.82
N GLY A 539 -13.87 29.86 3.15
CA GLY A 539 -12.71 29.08 2.70
C GLY A 539 -12.67 28.78 1.20
N LEU A 540 -13.80 28.93 0.49
CA LEU A 540 -13.88 28.75 -0.97
C LEU A 540 -13.94 30.08 -1.75
N ARG A 541 -14.04 31.24 -1.08
CA ARG A 541 -14.08 32.56 -1.75
C ARG A 541 -12.76 32.95 -2.39
N GLY A 542 -11.64 32.44 -1.87
CA GLY A 542 -10.31 32.69 -2.46
C GLY A 542 -10.03 31.89 -3.74
N LYS A 543 -11.01 31.15 -4.27
CA LYS A 543 -10.90 30.36 -5.51
C LYS A 543 -11.83 30.86 -6.63
N ASP A 544 -12.46 32.02 -6.45
CA ASP A 544 -13.27 32.67 -7.48
C ASP A 544 -12.40 33.33 -8.57
#